data_AF-A0A8C0AZ39-F1
#
_entry.id   AF-A0A8C0AZ39-F1
#
_cell.length_a   1.000
_cell.length_b   1.000
_cell.length_c   1.000
_cell.angle_alpha   90.00
_cell.angle_beta   90.00
_cell.angle_gamma   90.00
#
_symmetry.space_group_name_H-M   'P 1'
#
loop_
_entity.id
_entity.type
_entity.pdbx_description
1 polymer ?
#
loop_
_entity_poly.entity_id
_entity_poly.type
_entity_poly.pdbx_seq_one_letter_code
_entity_poly.pdbx_strand_id
1 'polypeptide(L)'
;MEGRGPYRIYDPGGGSEENGSTAFERLVEENARLKEKMQGIKSIGELLEESQVEASKLRQKAEDLVKDNKMLMPLETGINLKGGVSFPAVLPSWQSLPLHAVSGPGLPNEDTNLLPQLQQLESTLSGCAKEASKDQVFVRMGYMASELKRLASKVHKNEQRTSFLQTLCETLHSENKELRTKLERDLEQRNQALEKLSHGRGTGELEAKEKKVKILEHQRRELLEVNKQWDQHFRAMKQKYEQKVGRDRVQGKVFGLESEREQKQRDFDRKLLLAKSRIETEEAEKERLAMEVRDLQQRMRFLQEQLAPVTRQREYQEKEIQRLNKALEEALNVQASPPPIFASTMEPAGKVPQQELLTQNELLKQQVKIFEEDFQRERSDRERMNEEKEELKQQLEKLQKQLVISNNQVSSAGCHQHISPGSLQASGERLHPEPQPGPLGPACPMYQYQYSPPMAHPMYHGFDEWQQIRYPPAMPGEHTPGQNFHHFSPVSVYLCQRSG
;
A
#
# COMPACT_ATOMS: atom_id res chain seq x y z
N MET A 1 -10.79 -54.15 -47.05
CA MET A 1 -10.14 -52.84 -47.23
C MET A 1 -11.06 -51.78 -46.65
N GLU A 2 -10.45 -50.79 -45.99
CA GLU A 2 -11.00 -49.44 -45.71
C GLU A 2 -12.24 -49.37 -44.78
N GLY A 3 -12.29 -48.56 -43.72
CA GLY A 3 -11.34 -47.64 -43.13
C GLY A 3 -11.88 -47.27 -41.74
N ARG A 4 -11.04 -47.39 -40.71
CA ARG A 4 -11.37 -46.90 -39.37
C ARG A 4 -11.24 -45.37 -39.38
N GLY A 5 -12.37 -44.68 -39.33
CA GLY A 5 -12.46 -43.26 -38.94
C GLY A 5 -12.53 -43.11 -37.41
N PRO A 6 -12.17 -41.93 -36.86
CA PRO A 6 -11.41 -41.82 -35.63
C PRO A 6 -12.27 -41.81 -34.36
N TYR A 7 -11.59 -42.19 -33.27
CA TYR A 7 -12.02 -42.01 -31.88
C TYR A 7 -12.59 -40.60 -31.65
N ARG A 8 -13.84 -40.53 -31.18
CA ARG A 8 -14.34 -39.36 -30.47
C ARG A 8 -13.61 -39.28 -29.13
N ILE A 9 -12.53 -38.52 -29.12
CA ILE A 9 -11.93 -38.03 -27.89
C ILE A 9 -12.95 -37.06 -27.30
N TYR A 10 -13.24 -37.30 -26.03
CA TYR A 10 -14.03 -36.47 -25.13
C TYR A 10 -13.80 -34.97 -25.41
N ASP A 11 -14.87 -34.27 -25.78
CA ASP A 11 -14.93 -32.81 -25.82
C ASP A 11 -15.37 -32.35 -24.42
N PRO A 12 -14.47 -31.81 -23.58
CA PRO A 12 -14.89 -31.16 -22.35
C PRO A 12 -15.53 -29.85 -22.76
N GLY A 13 -16.85 -29.88 -22.92
CA GLY A 13 -17.64 -28.73 -23.32
C GLY A 13 -17.25 -27.46 -22.56
N GLY A 14 -17.19 -26.37 -23.33
CA GLY A 14 -17.96 -25.19 -23.00
C GLY A 14 -17.51 -24.38 -21.78
N GLY A 15 -16.21 -24.15 -21.64
CA GLY A 15 -15.70 -23.08 -20.78
C GLY A 15 -15.66 -21.73 -21.50
N SER A 16 -16.81 -21.06 -21.63
CA SER A 16 -16.94 -19.61 -21.87
C SER A 16 -16.03 -18.98 -22.96
N GLU A 17 -16.51 -18.89 -24.20
CA GLU A 17 -15.90 -18.02 -25.22
C GLU A 17 -15.81 -16.54 -24.78
N GLU A 18 -16.64 -16.10 -23.82
CA GLU A 18 -16.57 -14.77 -23.20
C GLU A 18 -15.27 -14.51 -22.41
N ASN A 19 -14.72 -15.53 -21.73
CA ASN A 19 -13.48 -15.36 -20.97
C ASN A 19 -12.24 -15.31 -21.87
N GLY A 20 -12.26 -16.02 -23.00
CA GLY A 20 -11.22 -15.95 -24.02
C GLY A 20 -11.22 -14.59 -24.73
N SER A 21 -12.41 -14.08 -25.08
CA SER A 21 -12.58 -12.77 -25.71
C SER A 21 -12.10 -11.63 -24.80
N THR A 22 -12.50 -11.63 -23.52
CA THR A 22 -12.06 -10.62 -22.55
C THR A 22 -10.59 -10.74 -22.13
N ALA A 23 -10.00 -11.95 -22.18
CA ALA A 23 -8.56 -12.13 -22.00
C ALA A 23 -7.76 -11.61 -23.21
N PHE A 24 -8.24 -11.88 -24.42
CA PHE A 24 -7.64 -11.39 -25.66
C PHE A 24 -7.70 -9.85 -25.75
N GLU A 25 -8.83 -9.26 -25.40
CA GLU A 25 -9.03 -7.81 -25.41
C GLU A 25 -8.10 -7.10 -24.41
N ARG A 26 -7.94 -7.65 -23.19
CA ARG A 26 -6.94 -7.17 -22.21
C ARG A 26 -5.50 -7.28 -22.72
N LEU A 27 -5.16 -8.36 -23.42
CA LEU A 27 -3.84 -8.56 -24.02
C LEU A 27 -3.56 -7.58 -25.16
N VAL A 28 -4.58 -7.20 -25.94
CA VAL A 28 -4.48 -6.19 -27.00
C VAL A 28 -4.26 -4.81 -26.38
N GLU A 29 -4.99 -4.46 -25.33
CA GLU A 29 -4.83 -3.21 -24.58
C GLU A 29 -3.44 -3.12 -23.92
N GLU A 30 -2.97 -4.20 -23.31
CA GLU A 30 -1.65 -4.25 -22.70
C GLU A 30 -0.54 -4.13 -23.75
N ASN A 31 -0.69 -4.76 -24.92
CA ASN A 31 0.23 -4.60 -26.05
C ASN A 31 0.25 -3.18 -26.60
N ALA A 32 -0.91 -2.50 -26.67
CA ALA A 32 -0.98 -1.09 -27.07
C ALA A 32 -0.22 -0.20 -26.08
N ARG A 33 -0.42 -0.42 -24.78
CA ARG A 33 0.29 0.31 -23.71
C ARG A 33 1.79 0.03 -23.72
N LEU A 34 2.20 -1.21 -24.03
CA LEU A 34 3.61 -1.58 -24.17
C LEU A 34 4.26 -0.92 -25.38
N LYS A 35 3.55 -0.81 -26.51
CA LYS A 35 4.03 -0.07 -27.69
C LYS A 35 4.25 1.40 -27.38
N GLU A 36 3.36 2.03 -26.64
CA GLU A 36 3.50 3.42 -26.21
C GLU A 36 4.72 3.60 -25.29
N LYS A 37 4.89 2.71 -24.30
CA LYS A 37 6.09 2.71 -23.44
C LYS A 37 7.38 2.50 -24.24
N MET A 38 7.37 1.60 -25.21
CA MET A 38 8.51 1.39 -26.12
C MET A 38 8.83 2.63 -26.95
N GLN A 39 7.81 3.36 -27.42
CA GLN A 39 8.01 4.59 -28.16
C GLN A 39 8.61 5.69 -27.27
N GLY A 40 8.18 5.80 -26.02
CA GLY A 40 8.78 6.69 -25.02
C GLY A 40 10.25 6.36 -24.75
N ILE A 41 10.60 5.08 -24.61
CA ILE A 41 12.00 4.63 -24.44
C ILE A 41 12.84 4.98 -25.67
N LYS A 42 12.31 4.80 -26.89
CA LYS A 42 13.01 5.19 -28.13
C LYS A 42 13.29 6.69 -28.17
N SER A 43 12.30 7.52 -27.82
CA SER A 43 12.46 8.98 -27.78
C SER A 43 13.48 9.43 -26.71
N ILE A 44 13.52 8.77 -25.55
CA ILE A 44 14.56 9.02 -24.54
C ILE A 44 15.95 8.62 -25.07
N GLY A 45 16.04 7.52 -25.82
CA GLY A 45 17.28 7.10 -26.49
C GLY A 45 17.80 8.15 -27.46
N GLU A 46 16.93 8.70 -28.31
CA GLU A 46 17.26 9.77 -29.26
C GLU A 46 17.75 11.04 -28.54
N LEU A 47 17.06 11.47 -27.48
CA LEU A 47 17.48 12.62 -26.68
C LEU A 47 18.81 12.41 -25.96
N LEU A 48 19.10 11.17 -25.53
CA LEU A 48 20.38 10.84 -24.91
C LEU A 48 21.53 10.88 -25.92
N GLU A 49 21.29 10.39 -27.14
CA GLU A 49 22.24 10.48 -28.26
C GLU A 49 22.53 11.95 -28.60
N GLU A 50 21.50 12.79 -28.73
CA GLU A 50 21.63 14.24 -28.95
C GLU A 50 22.43 14.92 -27.82
N SER A 51 22.13 14.57 -26.56
CA SER A 51 22.87 15.08 -25.41
C SER A 51 24.34 14.65 -25.41
N GLN A 52 24.64 13.43 -25.87
CA GLN A 52 26.01 12.91 -25.96
C GLN A 52 26.80 13.61 -27.08
N VAL A 53 26.16 13.88 -28.22
CA VAL A 53 26.74 14.65 -29.32
C VAL A 53 27.06 16.08 -28.88
N GLU A 54 26.13 16.76 -28.21
CA GLU A 54 26.36 18.13 -27.73
C GLU A 54 27.44 18.18 -26.63
N ALA A 55 27.47 17.20 -25.73
CA ALA A 55 28.54 17.09 -24.73
C ALA A 55 29.91 16.89 -25.39
N SER A 56 29.99 16.10 -26.45
CA SER A 56 31.24 15.88 -27.22
C SER A 56 31.68 17.16 -27.93
N LYS A 57 30.74 17.92 -28.50
CA LYS A 57 30.99 19.22 -29.13
C LYS A 57 31.50 20.26 -28.12
N LEU A 58 30.92 20.30 -26.92
CA LEU A 58 31.38 21.18 -25.84
C LEU A 58 32.78 20.79 -25.33
N ARG A 59 33.09 19.49 -25.23
CA ARG A 59 34.44 19.00 -24.91
C ARG A 59 35.46 19.42 -25.96
N GLN A 60 35.14 19.25 -27.25
CA GLN A 60 36.02 19.67 -28.34
C GLN A 60 36.27 21.18 -28.28
N LYS A 61 35.23 21.98 -28.05
CA LYS A 61 35.35 23.43 -27.91
C LYS A 61 36.22 23.84 -26.71
N ALA A 62 36.14 23.10 -25.60
CA ALA A 62 37.02 23.33 -24.45
C ALA A 62 38.48 22.99 -24.76
N GLU A 63 38.74 21.89 -25.47
CA GLU A 63 40.09 21.52 -25.91
C GLU A 63 40.69 22.54 -26.89
N ASP A 64 39.89 23.07 -27.80
CA ASP A 64 40.31 24.10 -28.75
C ASP A 64 40.66 25.41 -28.01
N LEU A 65 39.84 25.82 -27.04
CA LEU A 65 40.14 26.98 -26.18
C LEU A 65 41.42 26.80 -25.35
N VAL A 66 41.71 25.58 -24.89
CA VAL A 66 42.95 25.26 -24.19
C VAL A 66 44.15 25.31 -25.13
N LYS A 67 44.00 24.85 -26.38
CA LYS A 67 45.05 24.96 -27.41
C LYS A 67 45.32 26.41 -27.80
N ASP A 68 44.28 27.22 -27.99
CA ASP A 68 44.40 28.63 -28.31
C ASP A 68 45.09 29.41 -27.17
N ASN A 69 44.75 29.10 -25.92
CA ASN A 69 45.41 29.67 -24.75
C ASN A 69 46.89 29.26 -24.66
N LYS A 70 47.22 28.02 -25.07
CA LYS A 70 48.60 27.53 -25.15
C LYS A 70 49.40 28.18 -26.30
N MET A 71 48.77 28.52 -27.42
CA MET A 71 49.41 29.26 -28.52
C MET A 71 49.62 30.75 -28.22
N LEU A 72 48.87 31.31 -27.26
CA LEU A 72 49.07 32.68 -26.75
C LEU A 72 50.23 32.82 -25.75
N MET A 73 50.90 31.72 -25.39
CA MET A 73 52.07 31.73 -24.51
C MET A 73 53.32 31.12 -25.18
N PRO A 74 54.06 31.87 -26.02
CA PRO A 74 55.44 31.55 -26.33
C PRO A 74 56.37 32.72 -26.00
N LEU A 75 56.79 32.85 -24.73
CA LEU A 75 58.13 33.30 -24.30
C LEU A 75 58.21 33.39 -22.77
N GLU A 76 59.04 32.56 -22.15
CA GLU A 76 60.24 32.98 -21.43
C GLU A 76 60.70 31.88 -20.47
N THR A 77 61.81 31.29 -20.88
CA THR A 77 62.73 30.47 -20.11
C THR A 77 63.44 31.29 -19.03
N GLY A 78 63.38 30.79 -17.80
CA GLY A 78 64.51 30.69 -16.87
C GLY A 78 65.24 31.99 -16.44
N ILE A 79 65.03 32.39 -15.19
CA ILE A 79 66.06 33.10 -14.42
C ILE A 79 66.06 32.56 -12.98
N ASN A 80 67.17 31.91 -12.64
CA ASN A 80 67.56 31.54 -11.29
C ASN A 80 68.50 32.64 -10.78
N LEU A 81 68.10 33.42 -9.77
CA LEU A 81 69.04 34.20 -8.97
C LEU A 81 68.59 34.27 -7.51
N LYS A 82 69.51 33.80 -6.66
CA LYS A 82 69.55 33.91 -5.20
C LYS A 82 69.40 35.38 -4.77
N GLY A 83 68.48 35.63 -3.85
CA GLY A 83 68.37 36.88 -3.11
C GLY A 83 67.61 36.62 -1.83
N GLY A 84 68.34 36.44 -0.73
CA GLY A 84 67.75 36.27 0.60
C GLY A 84 67.09 37.56 1.04
N VAL A 85 65.80 37.48 1.34
CA VAL A 85 65.12 38.44 2.22
C VAL A 85 64.20 37.64 3.12
N SER A 86 64.54 37.64 4.40
CA SER A 86 63.74 37.08 5.49
C SER A 86 62.47 37.94 5.65
N PHE A 87 61.29 37.31 5.65
CA PHE A 87 60.07 37.92 6.17
C PHE A 87 59.40 36.95 7.16
N PRO A 88 58.85 37.47 8.26
CA PRO A 88 58.39 36.65 9.37
C PRO A 88 57.07 35.97 9.02
N ALA A 89 56.97 34.68 9.35
CA ALA A 89 55.72 33.95 9.41
C ALA A 89 54.90 34.46 10.61
N VAL A 90 54.04 35.46 10.37
CA VAL A 90 52.94 35.78 11.27
C VAL A 90 51.66 35.22 10.64
N LEU A 91 51.33 33.99 11.02
CA LEU A 91 49.97 33.48 10.94
C LEU A 91 49.14 34.16 12.04
N PRO A 92 48.01 34.83 11.76
CA PRO A 92 47.08 35.16 12.81
C PRO A 92 46.38 33.87 13.25
N SER A 93 46.58 33.51 14.52
CA SER A 93 45.73 32.56 15.21
C SER A 93 44.30 33.10 15.25
N TRP A 94 43.36 32.43 14.59
CA TRP A 94 41.95 32.61 14.91
C TRP A 94 41.62 31.64 16.04
N GLN A 95 41.86 32.12 17.25
CA GLN A 95 41.34 31.52 18.47
C GLN A 95 39.81 31.56 18.43
N SER A 96 39.25 30.44 18.86
CA SER A 96 37.89 30.19 19.33
C SER A 96 37.03 31.41 19.62
N LEU A 97 35.99 31.60 18.82
CA LEU A 97 34.76 32.31 19.21
C LEU A 97 33.67 31.27 19.48
N PRO A 98 33.05 31.24 20.67
CA PRO A 98 31.92 30.36 20.94
C PRO A 98 30.67 30.98 20.30
N LEU A 99 30.22 30.40 19.18
CA LEU A 99 28.89 30.68 18.64
C LEU A 99 27.86 30.00 19.54
N HIS A 100 27.21 30.79 20.40
CA HIS A 100 26.00 30.39 21.10
C HIS A 100 24.95 29.94 20.06
N ALA A 101 24.63 28.66 20.11
CA ALA A 101 23.53 28.06 19.37
C ALA A 101 22.20 28.64 19.88
N VAL A 102 21.47 29.31 18.99
CA VAL A 102 20.02 29.50 19.15
C VAL A 102 19.38 28.15 18.83
N SER A 103 18.97 27.43 19.87
CA SER A 103 18.20 26.20 19.76
C SER A 103 16.79 26.49 19.25
N GLY A 104 16.52 26.10 18.00
CA GLY A 104 15.17 25.81 17.50
C GLY A 104 14.97 24.28 17.44
N PRO A 105 13.77 23.75 17.69
CA PRO A 105 13.58 22.32 17.85
C PRO A 105 13.57 21.58 16.51
N GLY A 106 14.40 20.54 16.42
CA GLY A 106 14.11 19.33 15.66
C GLY A 106 14.55 19.26 14.20
N LEU A 107 15.85 19.11 13.95
CA LEU A 107 16.40 18.31 12.84
C LEU A 107 17.79 17.78 13.25
N PRO A 108 18.16 16.52 12.95
CA PRO A 108 19.45 15.98 13.36
C PRO A 108 20.57 16.70 12.61
N ASN A 109 21.44 17.38 13.36
CA ASN A 109 22.58 18.11 12.84
C ASN A 109 23.65 17.13 12.34
N GLU A 110 23.75 16.98 11.02
CA GLU A 110 24.63 16.03 10.32
C GLU A 110 26.10 16.49 10.21
N ASP A 111 26.43 17.70 10.69
CA ASP A 111 27.78 18.29 10.63
C ASP A 111 28.62 18.03 11.91
N THR A 112 28.56 16.82 12.46
CA THR A 112 29.45 16.37 13.54
C THR A 112 30.73 15.74 12.99
N ASN A 113 31.87 16.00 13.65
CA ASN A 113 33.19 15.46 13.34
C ASN A 113 33.14 13.96 12.97
N LEU A 114 33.87 13.54 11.93
CA LEU A 114 33.90 12.14 11.46
C LEU A 114 34.61 11.19 12.43
N LEU A 115 35.44 11.73 13.33
CA LEU A 115 36.32 10.98 14.21
C LEU A 115 35.58 10.02 15.16
N PRO A 116 34.49 10.40 15.85
CA PRO A 116 33.74 9.49 16.71
C PRO A 116 33.02 8.39 15.93
N GLN A 117 32.59 8.67 14.69
CA GLN A 117 31.91 7.70 13.82
C GLN A 117 32.89 6.64 13.29
N LEU A 118 34.12 7.06 12.97
CA LEU A 118 35.21 6.15 12.61
C LEU A 118 35.65 5.28 13.80
N GLN A 119 35.74 5.86 15.01
CA GLN A 119 36.04 5.12 16.24
C GLN A 119 34.95 4.09 16.59
N GLN A 120 33.68 4.42 16.36
CA GLN A 120 32.56 3.50 16.55
C GLN A 120 32.59 2.34 15.54
N LEU A 121 32.94 2.62 14.28
CA LEU A 121 33.14 1.60 13.25
C LEU A 121 34.31 0.66 13.60
N GLU A 122 35.43 1.21 14.05
CA GLU A 122 36.61 0.46 14.50
C GLU A 122 36.28 -0.47 15.70
N SER A 123 35.53 0.06 16.68
CA SER A 123 35.07 -0.71 17.84
C SER A 123 34.13 -1.85 17.44
N THR A 124 33.28 -1.64 16.43
CA THR A 124 32.36 -2.65 15.89
C THR A 124 33.12 -3.74 15.11
N LEU A 125 34.14 -3.35 14.35
CA LEU A 125 35.02 -4.26 13.61
C LEU A 125 35.83 -5.15 14.56
N SER A 126 36.32 -4.58 15.67
CA SER A 126 36.97 -5.32 16.76
C SER A 126 36.06 -6.35 17.44
N GLY A 127 34.74 -6.11 17.48
CA GLY A 127 33.76 -7.00 18.08
C GLY A 127 33.43 -8.24 17.22
N CYS A 128 33.42 -8.09 15.89
CA CYS A 128 33.13 -9.20 14.97
C CYS A 128 34.13 -10.36 15.06
N ALA A 129 35.38 -10.10 15.44
CA ALA A 129 36.39 -11.14 15.61
C ALA A 129 36.16 -12.03 16.84
N LYS A 130 35.28 -11.63 17.77
CA LYS A 130 35.03 -12.31 19.05
C LYS A 130 33.68 -13.04 19.08
N GLU A 131 32.94 -13.07 17.98
CA GLU A 131 31.55 -13.55 17.95
C GLU A 131 31.42 -15.02 17.50
N ALA A 132 30.58 -15.76 18.22
CA ALA A 132 30.46 -17.22 18.09
C ALA A 132 29.42 -17.67 17.06
N SER A 133 28.45 -16.82 16.66
CA SER A 133 27.41 -17.20 15.70
C SER A 133 27.52 -16.43 14.38
N LYS A 134 27.38 -17.16 13.27
CA LYS A 134 27.48 -16.62 11.90
C LYS A 134 26.45 -15.51 11.66
N ASP A 135 25.24 -15.68 12.18
CA ASP A 135 24.15 -14.71 11.99
C ASP A 135 24.43 -13.35 12.64
N GLN A 136 25.09 -13.33 13.82
CA GLN A 136 25.48 -12.08 14.48
C GLN A 136 26.57 -11.32 13.70
N VAL A 137 27.53 -12.07 13.15
CA VAL A 137 28.58 -11.49 12.29
C VAL A 137 27.97 -10.88 11.02
N PHE A 138 27.00 -11.54 10.39
CA PHE A 138 26.31 -11.02 9.21
C PHE A 138 25.52 -9.73 9.50
N VAL A 139 24.78 -9.68 10.61
CA VAL A 139 24.02 -8.48 11.01
C VAL A 139 24.97 -7.30 11.26
N ARG A 140 26.07 -7.52 11.99
CA ARG A 140 27.07 -6.46 12.22
C ARG A 140 27.78 -6.03 10.94
N MET A 141 28.10 -6.96 10.05
CA MET A 141 28.70 -6.64 8.76
C MET A 141 27.74 -5.81 7.88
N GLY A 142 26.45 -6.09 7.93
CA GLY A 142 25.41 -5.27 7.28
C GLY A 142 25.33 -3.85 7.85
N TYR A 143 25.43 -3.71 9.18
CA TYR A 143 25.51 -2.41 9.84
C TYR A 143 26.79 -1.65 9.42
N MET A 144 27.95 -2.31 9.42
CA MET A 144 29.22 -1.70 9.00
C MET A 144 29.22 -1.28 7.53
N ALA A 145 28.65 -2.08 6.62
CA ALA A 145 28.53 -1.73 5.22
C ALA A 145 27.66 -0.48 5.01
N SER A 146 26.57 -0.37 5.77
CA SER A 146 25.68 0.78 5.76
C SER A 146 26.39 2.04 6.28
N GLU A 147 27.19 1.89 7.33
CA GLU A 147 27.94 2.98 7.94
C GLU A 147 29.11 3.45 7.06
N LEU A 148 29.82 2.53 6.40
CA LEU A 148 30.84 2.84 5.39
C LEU A 148 30.26 3.59 4.20
N LYS A 149 29.09 3.19 3.70
CA LYS A 149 28.39 3.90 2.62
C LYS A 149 28.01 5.33 3.04
N ARG A 150 27.56 5.50 4.28
CA ARG A 150 27.24 6.82 4.86
C ARG A 150 28.49 7.70 4.99
N LEU A 151 29.59 7.15 5.51
CA LEU A 151 30.87 7.85 5.65
C LEU A 151 31.47 8.24 4.29
N ALA A 152 31.43 7.34 3.30
CA ALA A 152 31.89 7.65 1.94
C ALA A 152 31.13 8.83 1.31
N SER A 153 29.81 8.89 1.53
CA SER A 153 29.00 10.03 1.10
C SER A 153 29.40 11.33 1.79
N LYS A 154 29.72 11.29 3.09
CA LYS A 154 30.21 12.46 3.83
C LYS A 154 31.60 12.91 3.36
N VAL A 155 32.51 11.98 3.13
CA VAL A 155 33.87 12.26 2.61
C VAL A 155 33.78 12.95 1.25
N HIS A 156 32.95 12.43 0.33
CA HIS A 156 32.77 13.03 -0.98
C HIS A 156 32.19 14.45 -0.91
N LYS A 157 31.20 14.69 -0.04
CA LYS A 157 30.67 16.04 0.19
C LYS A 157 31.72 16.99 0.78
N ASN A 158 32.59 16.50 1.66
CA ASN A 158 33.66 17.30 2.24
C ASN A 158 34.75 17.64 1.20
N GLU A 159 35.08 16.68 0.34
CA GLU A 159 35.97 16.89 -0.80
C GLU A 159 35.41 17.96 -1.76
N GLN A 160 34.11 17.91 -2.07
CA GLN A 160 33.44 18.94 -2.86
C GLN A 160 33.48 20.32 -2.18
N ARG A 161 33.20 20.38 -0.87
CA ARG A 161 33.30 21.63 -0.08
C ARG A 161 34.72 22.20 -0.12
N THR A 162 35.73 21.34 -0.01
CA THR A 162 37.15 21.72 -0.05
C THR A 162 37.54 22.23 -1.43
N SER A 163 37.14 21.54 -2.50
CA SER A 163 37.37 21.98 -3.88
C SER A 163 36.72 23.33 -4.16
N PHE A 164 35.47 23.53 -3.71
CA PHE A 164 34.77 24.81 -3.86
C PHE A 164 35.48 25.96 -3.13
N LEU A 165 35.92 25.73 -1.89
CA LEU A 165 36.69 26.72 -1.13
C LEU A 165 38.03 27.03 -1.80
N GLN A 166 38.71 26.03 -2.35
CA GLN A 166 39.95 26.24 -3.07
C GLN A 166 39.74 27.13 -4.30
N THR A 167 38.72 26.85 -5.12
CA THR A 167 38.36 27.69 -6.27
C THR A 167 38.04 29.12 -5.83
N LEU A 168 37.26 29.30 -4.77
CA LEU A 168 36.91 30.63 -4.27
C LEU A 168 38.15 31.41 -3.81
N CYS A 169 39.08 30.76 -3.12
CA CYS A 169 40.35 31.35 -2.70
C CYS A 169 41.21 31.77 -3.89
N GLU A 170 41.29 30.95 -4.94
CA GLU A 170 42.03 31.25 -6.17
C GLU A 170 41.41 32.44 -6.92
N THR A 171 40.08 32.49 -7.04
CA THR A 171 39.35 33.63 -7.62
C THR A 171 39.62 34.92 -6.84
N LEU A 172 39.47 34.87 -5.51
CA LEU A 172 39.69 36.03 -4.65
C LEU A 172 41.15 36.52 -4.71
N HIS A 173 42.12 35.62 -4.85
CA HIS A 173 43.51 35.99 -5.03
C HIS A 173 43.76 36.70 -6.37
N SER A 174 43.16 36.20 -7.45
CA SER A 174 43.24 36.81 -8.79
C SER A 174 42.63 38.21 -8.81
N GLU A 175 41.43 38.38 -8.25
CA GLU A 175 40.76 39.69 -8.17
C GLU A 175 41.56 40.69 -7.34
N ASN A 176 42.11 40.25 -6.19
CA ASN A 176 42.96 41.12 -5.37
C ASN A 176 44.23 41.55 -6.10
N LYS A 177 44.82 40.66 -6.91
CA LYS A 177 45.98 40.98 -7.75
C LYS A 177 45.61 42.02 -8.81
N GLU A 178 44.48 41.85 -9.49
CA GLU A 178 43.99 42.79 -10.50
C GLU A 178 43.72 44.18 -9.90
N LEU A 179 43.04 44.24 -8.75
CA LEU A 179 42.75 45.49 -8.05
C LEU A 179 44.02 46.25 -7.66
N ARG A 180 45.06 45.54 -7.18
CA ARG A 180 46.36 46.14 -6.87
C ARG A 180 47.00 46.77 -8.10
N THR A 181 47.03 46.07 -9.23
CA THR A 181 47.59 46.61 -10.48
C THR A 181 46.81 47.83 -11.00
N LYS A 182 45.50 47.85 -10.78
CA LYS A 182 44.64 48.97 -11.20
C LYS A 182 44.91 50.22 -10.36
N LEU A 183 44.98 50.08 -9.03
CA LEU A 183 45.30 51.18 -8.13
C LEU A 183 46.67 51.80 -8.44
N GLU A 184 47.66 50.99 -8.77
CA GLU A 184 49.00 51.46 -9.12
C GLU A 184 48.99 52.30 -10.42
N ARG A 185 48.25 51.86 -11.44
CA ARG A 185 48.05 52.63 -12.68
C ARG A 185 47.31 53.94 -12.46
N ASP A 186 46.26 53.93 -11.65
CA ASP A 186 45.46 55.12 -11.37
C ASP A 186 46.26 56.19 -10.60
N LEU A 187 47.14 55.77 -9.67
CA LEU A 187 48.07 56.65 -8.97
C LEU A 187 49.10 57.28 -9.91
N GLU A 188 49.68 56.49 -10.82
CA GLU A 188 50.67 56.95 -11.79
C GLU A 188 50.06 57.99 -12.75
N GLN A 189 48.84 57.74 -13.24
CA GLN A 189 48.12 58.71 -14.09
C GLN A 189 47.84 60.03 -13.36
N ARG A 190 47.49 59.97 -12.08
CA ARG A 190 47.22 61.17 -11.27
C ARG A 190 48.48 62.01 -11.06
N ASN A 191 49.62 61.39 -10.82
CA ASN A 191 50.90 62.08 -10.66
C ASN A 191 51.30 62.79 -11.97
N GLN A 192 51.13 62.13 -13.10
CA GLN A 192 51.41 62.72 -14.43
C GLN A 192 50.46 63.88 -14.77
N ALA A 193 49.21 63.83 -14.32
CA ALA A 193 48.25 64.93 -14.50
C ALA A 193 48.59 66.15 -13.63
N LEU A 194 49.10 65.94 -12.42
CA LEU A 194 49.51 67.00 -11.50
C LEU A 194 50.74 67.77 -12.01
N GLU A 195 51.72 67.09 -12.60
CA GLU A 195 52.91 67.73 -13.19
C GLU A 195 52.58 68.65 -14.37
N LYS A 196 51.56 68.30 -15.17
CA LYS A 196 51.12 69.10 -16.34
C LYS A 196 50.43 70.40 -15.94
N LEU A 197 49.89 70.49 -14.73
CA LEU A 197 49.12 71.66 -14.26
C LEU A 197 50.00 72.75 -13.60
N SER A 198 51.28 72.50 -13.34
CA SER A 198 52.17 73.45 -12.64
C SER A 198 52.74 74.58 -13.53
N HIS A 199 52.53 74.54 -14.86
CA HIS A 199 53.33 75.31 -15.84
C HIS A 199 52.68 76.53 -16.53
N GLY A 200 51.71 77.27 -15.95
CA GLY A 200 51.31 78.56 -16.59
C GLY A 200 50.32 79.48 -15.87
N ARG A 201 50.61 80.80 -15.81
CA ARG A 201 49.70 81.84 -15.29
C ARG A 201 49.92 83.22 -15.96
N GLY A 202 48.83 83.93 -16.29
CA GLY A 202 48.79 85.37 -16.63
C GLY A 202 47.35 85.94 -16.57
N THR A 203 47.17 87.24 -16.30
CA THR A 203 45.93 87.82 -15.74
C THR A 203 44.84 88.22 -16.74
N GLY A 204 45.13 88.50 -18.03
CA GLY A 204 44.09 88.67 -19.07
C GLY A 204 43.44 87.34 -19.51
N GLU A 205 44.19 86.26 -19.33
CA GLU A 205 43.68 84.90 -19.36
C GLU A 205 42.60 84.67 -18.29
N LEU A 206 42.66 85.39 -17.16
CA LEU A 206 41.74 85.19 -16.04
C LEU A 206 40.30 85.57 -16.41
N GLU A 207 40.08 86.71 -17.09
CA GLU A 207 38.74 87.14 -17.51
C GLU A 207 38.17 86.28 -18.66
N ALA A 208 39.02 85.87 -19.61
CA ALA A 208 38.63 84.91 -20.64
C ALA A 208 38.30 83.53 -20.04
N LYS A 209 39.11 83.09 -19.06
CA LYS A 209 38.86 81.90 -18.25
C LYS A 209 37.57 82.07 -17.45
N GLU A 210 37.25 83.24 -16.90
CA GLU A 210 36.01 83.49 -16.17
C GLU A 210 34.77 83.40 -17.06
N LYS A 211 34.78 84.01 -18.26
CA LYS A 211 33.68 83.86 -19.24
C LYS A 211 33.53 82.41 -19.68
N LYS A 212 34.64 81.71 -19.90
CA LYS A 212 34.63 80.28 -20.24
C LYS A 212 34.10 79.42 -19.09
N VAL A 213 34.44 79.74 -17.84
CA VAL A 213 33.92 79.10 -16.63
C VAL A 213 32.40 79.28 -16.56
N LYS A 214 31.85 80.49 -16.78
CA LYS A 214 30.40 80.72 -16.77
C LYS A 214 29.65 79.87 -17.81
N ILE A 215 30.20 79.73 -19.02
CA ILE A 215 29.62 78.88 -20.07
C ILE A 215 29.71 77.39 -19.67
N LEU A 216 30.85 76.94 -19.15
CA LEU A 216 31.03 75.56 -18.71
C LEU A 216 30.15 75.22 -17.49
N GLU A 217 29.91 76.17 -16.59
CA GLU A 217 28.97 76.02 -15.47
C GLU A 217 27.53 75.90 -15.96
N HIS A 218 27.16 76.65 -17.00
CA HIS A 218 25.86 76.50 -17.64
C HIS A 218 25.72 75.11 -18.29
N GLN A 219 26.68 74.69 -19.10
CA GLN A 219 26.69 73.35 -19.72
C GLN A 219 26.69 72.23 -18.67
N ARG A 220 27.41 72.39 -17.56
CA ARG A 220 27.41 71.45 -16.43
C ARG A 220 26.01 71.35 -15.81
N ARG A 221 25.30 72.47 -15.63
CA ARG A 221 23.93 72.46 -15.10
C ARG A 221 22.96 71.75 -16.05
N GLU A 222 23.03 72.02 -17.35
CA GLU A 222 22.20 71.34 -18.34
C GLU A 222 22.48 69.83 -18.40
N LEU A 223 23.76 69.44 -18.37
CA LEU A 223 24.16 68.02 -18.31
C LEU A 223 23.65 67.34 -17.04
N LEU A 224 23.72 68.02 -15.89
CA LEU A 224 23.17 67.50 -14.63
C LEU A 224 21.65 67.32 -14.70
N GLU A 225 20.93 68.24 -15.37
CA GLU A 225 19.49 68.13 -15.53
C GLU A 225 19.11 67.00 -16.48
N VAL A 226 19.82 66.82 -17.60
CA VAL A 226 19.64 65.68 -18.51
C VAL A 226 19.95 64.36 -17.80
N ASN A 227 21.02 64.31 -17.01
CA ASN A 227 21.40 63.14 -16.23
C ASN A 227 20.31 62.79 -15.19
N LYS A 228 19.79 63.79 -14.48
CA LYS A 228 18.68 63.64 -13.55
C LYS A 228 17.41 63.12 -14.24
N GLN A 229 17.09 63.62 -15.44
CA GLN A 229 15.96 63.11 -16.23
C GLN A 229 16.19 61.67 -16.68
N TRP A 230 17.40 61.33 -17.13
CA TRP A 230 17.79 59.96 -17.46
C TRP A 230 17.64 59.00 -16.29
N ASP A 231 18.10 59.40 -15.11
CA ASP A 231 17.94 58.63 -13.87
C ASP A 231 16.47 58.42 -13.52
N GLN A 232 15.64 59.47 -13.67
CA GLN A 232 14.20 59.37 -13.44
C GLN A 232 13.53 58.42 -14.44
N HIS A 233 13.84 58.55 -15.73
CA HIS A 233 13.33 57.66 -16.77
C HIS A 233 13.77 56.20 -16.55
N PHE A 234 15.04 55.99 -16.21
CA PHE A 234 15.57 54.66 -15.92
C PHE A 234 14.90 54.05 -14.69
N ARG A 235 14.75 54.81 -13.60
CA ARG A 235 14.07 54.33 -12.38
C ARG A 235 12.60 53.99 -12.65
N ALA A 236 11.88 54.85 -13.37
CA ALA A 236 10.49 54.60 -13.74
C ALA A 236 10.35 53.36 -14.64
N MET A 237 11.22 53.23 -15.64
CA MET A 237 11.24 52.08 -16.54
C MET A 237 11.58 50.78 -15.78
N LYS A 238 12.64 50.80 -14.96
CA LYS A 238 13.05 49.68 -14.12
C LYS A 238 11.91 49.23 -13.20
N GLN A 239 11.26 50.15 -12.51
CA GLN A 239 10.12 49.84 -11.64
C GLN A 239 8.97 49.17 -12.40
N LYS A 240 8.65 49.64 -13.61
CA LYS A 240 7.61 49.04 -14.47
C LYS A 240 7.95 47.60 -14.87
N TYR A 241 9.22 47.33 -15.21
CA TYR A 241 9.65 45.98 -15.58
C TYR A 241 9.78 45.05 -14.37
N GLU A 242 10.26 45.53 -13.22
CA GLU A 242 10.26 44.76 -11.98
C GLU A 242 8.84 44.35 -11.57
N GLN A 243 7.86 45.25 -11.72
CA GLN A 243 6.45 44.92 -11.51
C GLN A 243 5.92 43.90 -12.52
N LYS A 244 6.34 43.95 -13.79
CA LYS A 244 5.93 43.00 -14.82
C LYS A 244 6.53 41.62 -14.59
N VAL A 245 7.83 41.54 -14.29
CA VAL A 245 8.53 40.30 -13.93
C VAL A 245 8.01 39.73 -12.61
N GLY A 246 7.72 40.58 -11.63
CA GLY A 246 7.10 40.21 -10.36
C GLY A 246 5.69 39.64 -10.56
N ARG A 247 4.88 40.26 -11.43
CA ARG A 247 3.59 39.69 -11.84
C ARG A 247 3.79 38.35 -12.53
N ASP A 248 4.61 38.24 -13.57
CA ASP A 248 4.81 36.98 -14.30
C ASP A 248 5.36 35.83 -13.41
N ARG A 249 6.13 36.14 -12.35
CA ARG A 249 6.55 35.17 -11.31
C ARG A 249 5.41 34.73 -10.38
N VAL A 250 4.43 35.59 -10.12
CA VAL A 250 3.30 35.35 -9.19
C VAL A 250 2.02 34.92 -9.94
N GLN A 251 1.91 35.19 -11.24
CA GLN A 251 0.70 35.01 -12.03
C GLN A 251 0.58 33.54 -12.49
N GLY A 252 0.14 32.71 -11.54
CA GLY A 252 -0.69 31.53 -11.80
C GLY A 252 0.01 30.24 -12.25
N LYS A 253 1.05 30.31 -13.09
CA LYS A 253 1.62 29.07 -13.68
C LYS A 253 2.51 28.30 -12.70
N VAL A 254 3.34 29.00 -11.93
CA VAL A 254 4.20 28.38 -10.90
C VAL A 254 3.36 27.93 -9.70
N PHE A 255 2.47 28.80 -9.20
CA PHE A 255 1.58 28.46 -8.09
C PHE A 255 0.61 27.32 -8.42
N GLY A 256 0.07 27.29 -9.65
CA GLY A 256 -0.79 26.20 -10.12
C GLY A 256 -0.05 24.87 -10.20
N LEU A 257 1.16 24.86 -10.77
CA LEU A 257 2.00 23.66 -10.84
C LEU A 257 2.48 23.19 -9.46
N GLU A 258 2.72 24.12 -8.53
CA GLU A 258 3.10 23.83 -7.15
C GLU A 258 1.92 23.24 -6.35
N SER A 259 0.73 23.82 -6.48
CA SER A 259 -0.50 23.29 -5.90
C SER A 259 -0.89 21.93 -6.50
N GLU A 260 -0.66 21.70 -7.80
CA GLU A 260 -0.91 20.41 -8.45
C GLU A 260 0.07 19.33 -7.96
N ARG A 261 1.35 19.68 -7.74
CA ARG A 261 2.34 18.77 -7.13
C ARG A 261 1.95 18.42 -5.69
N GLU A 262 1.53 19.41 -4.91
CA GLU A 262 1.10 19.21 -3.53
C GLU A 262 -0.19 18.37 -3.46
N GLN A 263 -1.13 18.58 -4.39
CA GLN A 263 -2.34 17.76 -4.51
C GLN A 263 -2.01 16.32 -4.87
N LYS A 264 -1.12 16.09 -5.85
CA LYS A 264 -0.63 14.76 -6.22
C LYS A 264 0.04 14.06 -5.03
N GLN A 265 0.83 14.78 -4.25
CA GLN A 265 1.44 14.25 -3.03
C GLN A 265 0.38 13.80 -2.03
N ARG A 266 -0.63 14.63 -1.75
CA ARG A 266 -1.75 14.26 -0.87
C ARG A 266 -2.55 13.05 -1.39
N ASP A 267 -2.70 12.91 -2.71
CA ASP A 267 -3.35 11.75 -3.32
C ASP A 267 -2.52 10.47 -3.17
N PHE A 268 -1.20 10.55 -3.33
CA PHE A 268 -0.31 9.41 -3.04
C PHE A 268 -0.36 9.03 -1.57
N ASP A 269 -0.31 10.01 -0.66
CA ASP A 269 -0.38 9.75 0.78
C ASP A 269 -1.72 9.13 1.17
N ARG A 270 -2.85 9.61 0.61
CA ARG A 270 -4.18 8.99 0.79
C ARG A 270 -4.22 7.55 0.30
N LYS A 271 -3.70 7.28 -0.91
CA LYS A 271 -3.65 5.91 -1.47
C LYS A 271 -2.77 5.00 -0.62
N LEU A 272 -1.64 5.49 -0.14
CA LEU A 272 -0.75 4.74 0.73
C LEU A 272 -1.44 4.40 2.06
N LEU A 273 -2.17 5.35 2.64
CA LEU A 273 -2.92 5.13 3.88
C LEU A 273 -4.03 4.09 3.69
N LEU A 274 -4.77 4.16 2.57
CA LEU A 274 -5.79 3.17 2.23
C LEU A 274 -5.20 1.78 2.00
N ALA A 275 -4.08 1.69 1.28
CA ALA A 275 -3.37 0.42 1.10
C ALA A 275 -2.89 -0.16 2.44
N LYS A 276 -2.35 0.70 3.32
CA LYS A 276 -1.91 0.30 4.66
C LYS A 276 -3.08 -0.22 5.51
N SER A 277 -4.19 0.51 5.56
CA SER A 277 -5.39 0.08 6.28
C SER A 277 -5.96 -1.23 5.73
N ARG A 278 -5.94 -1.41 4.40
CA ARG A 278 -6.38 -2.65 3.77
C ARG A 278 -5.48 -3.84 4.15
N ILE A 279 -4.16 -3.66 4.11
CA ILE A 279 -3.20 -4.69 4.55
C ILE A 279 -3.47 -5.07 6.01
N GLU A 280 -3.63 -4.08 6.89
CA GLU A 280 -3.90 -4.32 8.31
C GLU A 280 -5.19 -5.12 8.53
N THR A 281 -6.26 -4.79 7.80
CA THR A 281 -7.51 -5.58 7.87
C THR A 281 -7.31 -7.00 7.34
N GLU A 282 -6.67 -7.16 6.18
CA GLU A 282 -6.41 -8.48 5.57
C GLU A 282 -5.49 -9.35 6.46
N GLU A 283 -4.51 -8.74 7.13
CA GLU A 283 -3.63 -9.42 8.09
C GLU A 283 -4.39 -9.86 9.34
N ALA A 284 -5.28 -9.01 9.88
CA ALA A 284 -6.13 -9.38 11.01
C ALA A 284 -7.10 -10.52 10.65
N GLU A 285 -7.67 -10.51 9.45
CA GLU A 285 -8.52 -11.60 8.96
C GLU A 285 -7.73 -12.89 8.77
N LYS A 286 -6.51 -12.80 8.25
CA LYS A 286 -5.60 -13.95 8.10
C LYS A 286 -5.28 -14.58 9.45
N GLU A 287 -4.98 -13.78 10.48
CA GLU A 287 -4.72 -14.32 11.83
C GLU A 287 -5.98 -14.96 12.42
N ARG A 288 -7.16 -14.35 12.21
CA ARG A 288 -8.45 -14.94 12.61
C ARG A 288 -8.69 -16.30 11.96
N LEU A 289 -8.52 -16.39 10.64
CA LEU A 289 -8.65 -17.65 9.91
C LEU A 289 -7.58 -18.67 10.32
N ALA A 290 -6.35 -18.24 10.63
CA ALA A 290 -5.32 -19.13 11.12
C ALA A 290 -5.64 -19.71 12.51
N MET A 291 -6.31 -18.94 13.38
CA MET A 291 -6.86 -19.46 14.63
C MET A 291 -7.97 -20.49 14.38
N GLU A 292 -8.92 -20.18 13.50
CA GLU A 292 -10.01 -21.10 13.16
C GLU A 292 -9.51 -22.42 12.55
N VAL A 293 -8.49 -22.36 11.68
CA VAL A 293 -7.84 -23.56 11.13
C VAL A 293 -7.21 -24.40 12.24
N ARG A 294 -6.53 -23.78 13.22
CA ARG A 294 -5.96 -24.50 14.37
C ARG A 294 -7.03 -25.16 15.21
N ASP A 295 -8.14 -24.48 15.48
CA ASP A 295 -9.25 -25.01 16.26
C ASP A 295 -9.94 -26.17 15.53
N LEU A 296 -10.21 -26.03 14.23
CA LEU A 296 -10.77 -27.09 13.40
C LEU A 296 -9.83 -28.30 13.33
N GLN A 297 -8.51 -28.09 13.19
CA GLN A 297 -7.53 -29.17 13.24
C GLN A 297 -7.54 -29.90 14.58
N GLN A 298 -7.63 -29.18 15.71
CA GLN A 298 -7.77 -29.80 17.03
C GLN A 298 -9.05 -30.62 17.13
N ARG A 299 -10.17 -30.09 16.62
CA ARG A 299 -11.47 -30.78 16.65
C ARG A 299 -11.49 -32.03 15.77
N MET A 300 -10.86 -31.96 14.60
CA MET A 300 -10.68 -33.11 13.72
C MET A 300 -9.85 -34.20 14.41
N ARG A 301 -8.72 -33.85 15.04
CA ARG A 301 -7.90 -34.80 15.80
C ARG A 301 -8.69 -35.46 16.92
N PHE A 302 -9.44 -34.67 17.70
CA PHE A 302 -10.27 -35.19 18.78
C PHE A 302 -11.32 -36.19 18.25
N LEU A 303 -12.05 -35.83 17.18
CA LEU A 303 -13.03 -36.74 16.58
C LEU A 303 -12.37 -38.01 16.01
N GLN A 304 -11.18 -37.89 15.44
CA GLN A 304 -10.41 -39.03 14.93
C GLN A 304 -9.97 -39.97 16.06
N GLU A 305 -9.56 -39.42 17.21
CA GLU A 305 -9.25 -40.18 18.43
C GLU A 305 -10.49 -40.91 18.99
N GLN A 306 -11.66 -40.28 18.94
CA GLN A 306 -12.94 -40.91 19.35
C GLN A 306 -13.40 -42.01 18.38
N LEU A 307 -13.14 -41.86 17.08
CA LEU A 307 -13.54 -42.84 16.07
C LEU A 307 -12.68 -44.12 16.12
N ALA A 308 -11.43 -44.03 16.57
CA ALA A 308 -10.49 -45.14 16.62
C ALA A 308 -10.99 -46.35 17.46
N PRO A 309 -11.45 -46.20 18.72
CA PRO A 309 -11.97 -47.32 19.51
C PRO A 309 -13.24 -47.93 18.91
N VAL A 310 -14.16 -47.10 18.39
CA VAL A 310 -15.39 -47.57 17.73
C VAL A 310 -15.06 -48.39 16.50
N THR A 311 -14.08 -47.95 15.72
CA THR A 311 -13.61 -48.67 14.53
C THR A 311 -13.00 -50.02 14.90
N ARG A 312 -12.13 -50.07 15.91
CA ARG A 312 -11.57 -51.34 16.43
C ARG A 312 -12.64 -52.28 16.96
N GLN A 313 -13.65 -51.74 17.64
CA GLN A 313 -14.78 -52.53 18.13
C GLN A 313 -15.60 -53.13 16.97
N ARG A 314 -15.86 -52.34 15.92
CA ARG A 314 -16.52 -52.81 14.69
C ARG A 314 -15.72 -53.95 14.04
N GLU A 315 -14.41 -53.77 13.88
CA GLU A 315 -13.53 -54.80 13.31
C GLU A 315 -13.51 -56.09 14.13
N TYR A 316 -13.54 -55.99 15.46
CA TYR A 316 -13.64 -57.15 16.33
C TYR A 316 -14.96 -57.91 16.14
N GLN A 317 -16.08 -57.19 16.15
CA GLN A 317 -17.41 -57.78 15.91
C GLN A 317 -17.49 -58.44 14.53
N GLU A 318 -16.90 -57.81 13.51
CA GLU A 318 -16.87 -58.33 12.15
C GLU A 318 -16.08 -59.65 12.04
N LYS A 319 -14.94 -59.76 12.75
CA LYS A 319 -14.20 -61.02 12.88
C LYS A 319 -14.98 -62.09 13.64
N GLU A 320 -15.72 -61.72 14.67
CA GLU A 320 -16.54 -62.68 15.43
C GLU A 320 -17.72 -63.18 14.60
N ILE A 321 -18.39 -62.31 13.85
CA ILE A 321 -19.42 -62.70 12.88
C ILE A 321 -18.83 -63.67 11.84
N GLN A 322 -17.64 -63.38 11.30
CA GLN A 322 -16.96 -64.28 10.36
C GLN A 322 -16.66 -65.65 10.99
N ARG A 323 -16.17 -65.69 12.23
CA ARG A 323 -15.91 -66.93 12.97
C ARG A 323 -17.20 -67.73 13.18
N LEU A 324 -18.27 -67.07 13.59
CA LEU A 324 -19.59 -67.69 13.82
C LEU A 324 -20.19 -68.22 12.51
N ASN A 325 -20.13 -67.44 11.42
CA ASN A 325 -20.60 -67.87 10.11
C ASN A 325 -19.83 -69.10 9.62
N LYS A 326 -18.50 -69.14 9.80
CA LYS A 326 -17.69 -70.31 9.47
C LYS A 326 -18.07 -71.54 10.30
N ALA A 327 -18.25 -71.37 11.62
CA ALA A 327 -18.68 -72.45 12.49
C ALA A 327 -20.09 -72.97 12.13
N LEU A 328 -20.99 -72.07 11.73
CA LEU A 328 -22.32 -72.42 11.24
C LEU A 328 -22.26 -73.20 9.92
N GLU A 329 -21.42 -72.77 8.98
CA GLU A 329 -21.21 -73.45 7.70
C GLU A 329 -20.59 -74.85 7.91
N GLU A 330 -19.61 -74.98 8.82
CA GLU A 330 -19.06 -76.28 9.22
C GLU A 330 -20.13 -77.18 9.86
N ALA A 331 -20.97 -76.64 10.75
CA ALA A 331 -22.06 -77.40 11.38
C ALA A 331 -23.14 -77.84 10.38
N LEU A 332 -23.49 -76.97 9.41
CA LEU A 332 -24.42 -77.29 8.32
C LEU A 332 -23.83 -78.34 7.38
N ASN A 333 -22.53 -78.27 7.07
CA ASN A 333 -21.86 -79.24 6.23
C ASN A 333 -21.74 -80.62 6.91
N VAL A 334 -21.65 -80.65 8.25
CA VAL A 334 -21.75 -81.89 9.06
C VAL A 334 -23.17 -82.46 9.07
N GLN A 335 -24.21 -81.61 9.04
CA GLN A 335 -25.62 -82.02 8.89
C GLN A 335 -26.03 -82.35 7.45
N ALA A 336 -25.24 -81.97 6.45
CA ALA A 336 -25.46 -82.30 5.04
C ALA A 336 -25.03 -83.74 4.67
N SER A 337 -24.57 -84.54 5.63
CA SER A 337 -24.58 -85.99 5.53
C SER A 337 -26.00 -86.51 5.81
N PRO A 338 -26.63 -87.31 4.94
CA PRO A 338 -28.07 -87.56 5.02
C PRO A 338 -28.43 -88.44 6.24
N PRO A 339 -29.30 -87.98 7.16
CA PRO A 339 -29.96 -88.85 8.12
C PRO A 339 -31.34 -89.25 7.59
N PRO A 340 -31.89 -90.39 8.07
CA PRO A 340 -33.06 -91.01 7.47
C PRO A 340 -34.33 -90.20 7.72
N ILE A 341 -35.22 -90.31 6.74
CA ILE A 341 -36.60 -89.86 6.70
C ILE A 341 -37.33 -90.29 7.99
N PHE A 342 -37.75 -89.34 8.83
CA PHE A 342 -38.97 -89.49 9.61
C PHE A 342 -39.53 -88.17 10.14
N ALA A 343 -40.86 -88.16 10.28
CA ALA A 343 -41.72 -87.26 11.04
C ALA A 343 -42.42 -86.12 10.27
N SER A 344 -43.66 -86.46 9.92
CA SER A 344 -44.79 -85.67 9.46
C SER A 344 -45.23 -84.52 10.38
N THR A 345 -46.05 -83.64 9.78
CA THR A 345 -47.18 -82.92 10.38
C THR A 345 -46.88 -81.84 11.41
N MET A 346 -46.85 -80.59 10.95
CA MET A 346 -47.62 -79.50 11.57
C MET A 346 -48.12 -78.52 10.50
N GLU A 347 -49.43 -78.33 10.47
CA GLU A 347 -50.13 -77.18 9.89
C GLU A 347 -49.81 -75.94 10.76
N PRO A 348 -49.43 -74.79 10.19
CA PRO A 348 -49.60 -73.52 10.85
C PRO A 348 -50.75 -72.77 10.18
N ALA A 349 -51.81 -72.62 10.95
CA ALA A 349 -52.91 -71.70 10.74
C ALA A 349 -52.38 -70.28 10.45
N GLY A 350 -53.06 -69.58 9.52
CA GLY A 350 -52.83 -68.15 9.26
C GLY A 350 -52.12 -67.82 7.95
N LYS A 351 -52.40 -68.53 6.86
CA LYS A 351 -51.98 -68.10 5.52
C LYS A 351 -52.98 -67.08 4.98
N VAL A 352 -52.68 -65.78 5.12
CA VAL A 352 -53.13 -64.82 4.09
C VAL A 352 -52.67 -65.41 2.77
N PRO A 353 -53.55 -65.61 1.76
CA PRO A 353 -53.16 -66.24 0.50
C PRO A 353 -51.88 -65.58 -0.01
N GLN A 354 -50.87 -66.38 -0.36
CA GLN A 354 -49.55 -65.89 -0.80
C GLN A 354 -49.68 -64.83 -1.91
N GLN A 355 -50.71 -64.97 -2.74
CA GLN A 355 -51.10 -63.99 -3.77
C GLN A 355 -51.45 -62.61 -3.21
N GLU A 356 -52.15 -62.54 -2.08
CA GLU A 356 -52.58 -61.29 -1.43
C GLU A 356 -51.39 -60.58 -0.77
N LEU A 357 -50.45 -61.33 -0.17
CA LEU A 357 -49.18 -60.77 0.32
C LEU A 357 -48.31 -60.19 -0.82
N LEU A 358 -48.28 -60.86 -1.98
CA LEU A 358 -47.58 -60.35 -3.15
C LEU A 358 -48.22 -59.05 -3.66
N THR A 359 -49.55 -58.99 -3.74
CA THR A 359 -50.27 -57.77 -4.11
C THR A 359 -50.03 -56.64 -3.11
N GLN A 360 -50.04 -56.92 -1.81
CA GLN A 360 -49.73 -55.91 -0.79
C GLN A 360 -48.28 -55.40 -0.91
N ASN A 361 -47.31 -56.28 -1.17
CA ASN A 361 -45.92 -55.89 -1.36
C ASN A 361 -45.75 -54.99 -2.60
N GLU A 362 -46.48 -55.28 -3.68
CA GLU A 362 -46.46 -54.47 -4.90
C GLU A 362 -47.09 -53.09 -4.68
N LEU A 363 -48.19 -53.00 -3.93
CA LEU A 363 -48.80 -51.74 -3.53
C LEU A 363 -47.86 -50.90 -2.66
N LEU A 364 -47.15 -51.52 -1.71
CA LEU A 364 -46.16 -50.83 -0.89
C LEU A 364 -44.97 -50.34 -1.72
N LYS A 365 -44.51 -51.12 -2.70
CA LYS A 365 -43.47 -50.66 -3.65
C LYS A 365 -43.95 -49.48 -4.48
N GLN A 366 -45.19 -49.52 -4.98
CA GLN A 366 -45.79 -48.39 -5.70
C GLN A 366 -45.90 -47.16 -4.79
N GLN A 367 -46.30 -47.33 -3.53
CA GLN A 367 -46.38 -46.23 -2.56
C GLN A 367 -45.01 -45.60 -2.27
N VAL A 368 -43.98 -46.43 -2.05
CA VAL A 368 -42.60 -45.94 -1.88
C VAL A 368 -42.15 -45.16 -3.11
N LYS A 369 -42.48 -45.66 -4.31
CA LYS A 369 -42.17 -44.99 -5.56
C LYS A 369 -42.87 -43.63 -5.69
N ILE A 370 -44.15 -43.54 -5.33
CA ILE A 370 -44.89 -42.27 -5.35
C ILE A 370 -44.28 -41.28 -4.36
N PHE A 371 -43.93 -41.72 -3.15
CA PHE A 371 -43.27 -40.84 -2.18
C PHE A 371 -41.88 -40.42 -2.65
N GLU A 372 -41.11 -41.31 -3.26
CA GLU A 372 -39.82 -40.94 -3.86
C GLU A 372 -40.00 -39.87 -4.93
N GLU A 373 -40.96 -40.04 -5.85
CA GLU A 373 -41.30 -39.04 -6.86
C GLU A 373 -41.75 -37.70 -6.25
N ASP A 374 -42.58 -37.74 -5.19
CA ASP A 374 -43.02 -36.56 -4.45
C ASP A 374 -41.86 -35.83 -3.77
N PHE A 375 -40.95 -36.56 -3.10
CA PHE A 375 -39.76 -35.98 -2.48
C PHE A 375 -38.82 -35.36 -3.51
N GLN A 376 -38.68 -35.98 -4.69
CA GLN A 376 -37.86 -35.42 -5.76
C GLN A 376 -38.51 -34.17 -6.38
N ARG A 377 -39.83 -34.16 -6.56
CA ARG A 377 -40.56 -32.96 -7.00
C ARG A 377 -40.42 -31.82 -5.99
N GLU A 378 -40.67 -32.08 -4.70
CA GLU A 378 -40.52 -31.10 -3.63
C GLU A 378 -39.09 -30.54 -3.57
N ARG A 379 -38.07 -31.39 -3.74
CA ARG A 379 -36.67 -30.95 -3.82
C ARG A 379 -36.44 -30.05 -5.02
N SER A 380 -36.91 -30.43 -6.21
CA SER A 380 -36.75 -29.64 -7.44
C SER A 380 -37.44 -28.28 -7.33
N ASP A 381 -38.65 -28.23 -6.74
CA ASP A 381 -39.37 -26.97 -6.52
C ASP A 381 -38.64 -26.10 -5.50
N ARG A 382 -38.07 -26.69 -4.45
CA ARG A 382 -37.25 -25.98 -3.46
C ARG A 382 -35.97 -25.40 -4.07
N GLU A 383 -35.33 -26.13 -4.98
CA GLU A 383 -34.13 -25.66 -5.70
C GLU A 383 -34.48 -24.48 -6.60
N ARG A 384 -35.53 -24.60 -7.43
CA ARG A 384 -36.02 -23.51 -8.29
C ARG A 384 -36.37 -22.25 -7.48
N MET A 385 -37.12 -22.41 -6.39
CA MET A 385 -37.45 -21.30 -5.50
C MET A 385 -36.21 -20.66 -4.88
N ASN A 386 -35.18 -21.45 -4.55
CA ASN A 386 -33.94 -20.93 -3.99
C ASN A 386 -33.10 -20.18 -5.05
N GLU A 387 -33.13 -20.62 -6.31
CA GLU A 387 -32.55 -19.89 -7.44
C GLU A 387 -33.25 -18.53 -7.63
N GLU A 388 -34.58 -18.50 -7.70
CA GLU A 388 -35.36 -17.26 -7.78
C GLU A 388 -35.08 -16.31 -6.61
N LYS A 389 -34.93 -16.85 -5.40
CA LYS A 389 -34.56 -16.09 -4.21
C LYS A 389 -33.18 -15.44 -4.34
N GLU A 390 -32.18 -16.17 -4.83
CA GLU A 390 -30.84 -15.62 -5.04
C GLU A 390 -30.82 -14.61 -6.21
N GLU A 391 -31.61 -14.80 -7.26
CA GLU A 391 -31.78 -13.80 -8.32
C GLU A 391 -32.39 -12.50 -7.79
N LEU A 392 -33.47 -12.59 -7.02
CA LEU A 392 -34.11 -11.43 -6.40
C LEU A 392 -33.15 -10.70 -5.43
N LYS A 393 -32.34 -11.46 -4.69
CA LYS A 393 -31.32 -10.89 -3.79
C LYS A 393 -30.23 -10.14 -4.58
N GLN A 394 -29.79 -10.67 -5.72
CA GLN A 394 -28.86 -9.96 -6.61
C GLN A 394 -29.48 -8.68 -7.19
N GLN A 395 -30.76 -8.72 -7.58
CA GLN A 395 -31.48 -7.53 -8.04
C GLN A 395 -31.58 -6.46 -6.95
N LEU A 396 -31.91 -6.85 -5.72
CA LEU A 396 -31.92 -5.96 -4.56
C LEU A 396 -30.55 -5.34 -4.31
N GLU A 397 -29.48 -6.12 -4.38
CA GLU A 397 -28.12 -5.60 -4.19
C GLU A 397 -27.73 -4.59 -5.29
N LYS A 398 -28.11 -4.86 -6.55
CA LYS A 398 -27.91 -3.92 -7.66
C LYS A 398 -28.66 -2.62 -7.44
N LEU A 399 -29.94 -2.69 -7.06
CA LEU A 399 -30.74 -1.50 -6.75
C LEU A 399 -30.19 -0.74 -5.55
N GLN A 400 -29.72 -1.43 -4.51
CA GLN A 400 -29.09 -0.82 -3.35
C GLN A 400 -27.80 -0.08 -3.74
N LYS A 401 -26.94 -0.68 -4.58
CA LYS A 401 -25.76 -0.01 -5.14
C LYS A 401 -26.14 1.22 -5.95
N GLN A 402 -27.16 1.12 -6.80
CA GLN A 402 -27.66 2.24 -7.60
C GLN A 402 -28.22 3.37 -6.73
N LEU A 403 -28.94 3.04 -5.65
CA LEU A 403 -29.48 4.00 -4.70
C LEU A 403 -28.37 4.73 -3.94
N VAL A 404 -27.30 4.03 -3.52
CA VAL A 404 -26.12 4.67 -2.90
C VAL A 404 -25.44 5.63 -3.88
N ILE A 405 -25.29 5.22 -5.14
CA ILE A 405 -24.70 6.07 -6.18
C ILE A 405 -25.57 7.31 -6.43
N SER A 406 -26.89 7.15 -6.57
CA SER A 406 -27.82 8.27 -6.74
C SER A 406 -27.84 9.19 -5.51
N ASN A 407 -27.83 8.63 -4.29
CA ASN A 407 -27.77 9.40 -3.05
C ASN A 407 -26.46 10.21 -2.92
N ASN A 408 -25.34 9.65 -3.36
CA ASN A 408 -24.05 10.35 -3.42
C ASN A 408 -24.06 11.47 -4.49
N GLN A 409 -24.75 11.27 -5.62
CA GLN A 409 -24.94 12.30 -6.64
C GLN A 409 -25.85 13.45 -6.16
N VAL A 410 -26.91 13.13 -5.41
CA VAL A 410 -27.79 14.15 -4.80
C VAL A 410 -27.05 14.89 -3.67
N SER A 411 -26.25 14.18 -2.87
CA SER A 411 -25.43 14.78 -1.82
C SER A 411 -24.31 15.68 -2.37
N SER A 412 -23.73 15.35 -3.52
CA SER A 412 -22.73 16.20 -4.19
C SER A 412 -23.36 17.39 -4.92
N ALA A 413 -24.58 17.24 -5.46
CA ALA A 413 -25.36 18.35 -6.01
C ALA A 413 -25.92 19.31 -4.94
N GLY A 414 -25.98 18.88 -3.67
CA GLY A 414 -26.46 19.68 -2.54
C GLY A 414 -25.45 20.65 -1.91
N CYS A 415 -24.20 20.69 -2.37
CA CYS A 415 -23.15 21.53 -1.73
C CYS A 415 -23.23 23.04 -2.04
N HIS A 416 -24.35 23.54 -2.60
CA HIS A 416 -24.57 24.96 -2.86
C HIS A 416 -25.91 25.51 -2.32
N GLN A 417 -26.42 24.99 -1.21
CA GLN A 417 -27.44 25.73 -0.47
C GLN A 417 -27.07 25.86 1.01
N HIS A 418 -26.72 27.10 1.36
CA HIS A 418 -26.66 27.60 2.72
C HIS A 418 -27.94 27.21 3.48
N ILE A 419 -27.74 26.61 4.65
CA ILE A 419 -28.79 26.39 5.65
C ILE A 419 -29.27 27.75 6.15
N SER A 420 -30.56 28.04 5.97
CA SER A 420 -31.32 29.02 6.75
C SER A 420 -32.43 28.26 7.47
N PRO A 421 -32.54 28.32 8.81
CA PRO A 421 -33.65 27.71 9.53
C PRO A 421 -34.83 28.68 9.57
N GLY A 422 -35.95 28.32 8.95
CA GLY A 422 -37.18 29.12 9.08
C GLY A 422 -38.34 28.65 8.22
N SER A 423 -39.49 28.50 8.88
CA SER A 423 -40.85 28.49 8.34
C SER A 423 -41.47 27.16 7.93
N LEU A 424 -42.24 26.62 8.89
CA LEU A 424 -43.53 25.96 8.66
C LEU A 424 -44.45 26.82 7.78
N GLN A 425 -45.13 26.21 6.81
CA GLN A 425 -46.54 26.43 6.37
C GLN A 425 -46.73 25.72 5.02
N ALA A 426 -47.47 24.62 4.97
CA ALA A 426 -48.93 24.55 4.83
C ALA A 426 -49.45 24.95 3.44
N SER A 427 -49.78 23.96 2.62
CA SER A 427 -50.78 24.00 1.52
C SER A 427 -50.99 22.53 1.09
N GLY A 428 -52.14 21.88 1.21
CA GLY A 428 -53.48 22.35 1.48
C GLY A 428 -54.41 22.21 0.27
N GLU A 429 -54.60 21.00 -0.25
CA GLU A 429 -55.77 20.69 -1.10
C GLU A 429 -56.57 19.55 -0.47
N ARG A 430 -57.88 19.78 -0.40
CA ARG A 430 -58.92 19.12 0.38
C ARG A 430 -59.88 18.48 -0.65
N LEU A 431 -60.44 17.29 -0.44
CA LEU A 431 -61.82 17.04 0.07
C LEU A 431 -62.10 15.51 -0.05
N HIS A 432 -62.35 14.77 1.04
CA HIS A 432 -63.66 14.42 1.66
C HIS A 432 -64.25 13.10 1.06
N PRO A 433 -65.15 12.33 1.74
CA PRO A 433 -64.89 11.02 2.35
C PRO A 433 -66.14 10.09 2.29
N GLU A 434 -66.21 9.08 1.43
CA GLU A 434 -67.47 8.31 1.33
C GLU A 434 -67.50 7.04 2.21
N PRO A 435 -68.57 6.80 2.99
CA PRO A 435 -68.76 5.62 3.83
C PRO A 435 -69.45 4.47 3.07
N GLN A 436 -69.16 3.23 3.50
CA GLN A 436 -69.85 2.03 3.02
C GLN A 436 -71.35 2.02 3.36
N PRO A 437 -72.11 1.19 2.64
CA PRO A 437 -72.90 0.16 3.31
C PRO A 437 -72.71 -1.24 2.71
N GLY A 438 -72.59 -2.26 3.57
CA GLY A 438 -72.63 -3.70 3.22
C GLY A 438 -74.04 -4.18 2.83
N PRO A 439 -74.37 -5.51 2.81
CA PRO A 439 -73.72 -6.66 3.49
C PRO A 439 -73.46 -7.89 2.55
N LEU A 440 -72.61 -8.90 2.85
CA LEU A 440 -72.80 -10.01 3.81
C LEU A 440 -71.49 -10.87 3.89
N GLY A 441 -71.08 -11.33 5.08
CA GLY A 441 -70.08 -12.40 5.27
C GLY A 441 -69.34 -12.37 6.62
N PRO A 442 -69.33 -13.45 7.45
CA PRO A 442 -68.88 -13.38 8.86
C PRO A 442 -67.44 -13.85 9.15
N ALA A 443 -66.67 -12.92 9.72
CA ALA A 443 -65.74 -12.94 10.86
C ALA A 443 -64.93 -14.19 11.29
N CYS A 444 -63.62 -13.98 11.53
CA CYS A 444 -62.89 -14.39 12.76
C CYS A 444 -61.64 -13.51 13.01
N PRO A 445 -61.17 -13.39 14.27
CA PRO A 445 -60.64 -12.14 14.84
C PRO A 445 -59.12 -11.96 14.81
N MET A 446 -58.72 -10.68 14.78
CA MET A 446 -57.39 -10.14 15.08
C MET A 446 -57.18 -10.07 16.60
N TYR A 447 -56.01 -10.49 17.09
CA TYR A 447 -55.52 -10.11 18.42
C TYR A 447 -54.36 -9.12 18.30
N GLN A 448 -54.55 -8.01 19.00
CA GLN A 448 -53.60 -6.94 19.24
C GLN A 448 -52.67 -7.36 20.40
N TYR A 449 -51.36 -7.11 20.31
CA TYR A 449 -50.49 -7.21 21.49
C TYR A 449 -49.61 -5.97 21.65
N GLN A 450 -49.67 -5.47 22.89
CA GLN A 450 -48.92 -4.36 23.48
C GLN A 450 -47.42 -4.64 23.52
N TYR A 451 -46.64 -3.57 23.42
CA TYR A 451 -45.21 -3.54 23.76
C TYR A 451 -44.97 -4.04 25.19
N SER A 452 -43.97 -4.91 25.35
CA SER A 452 -43.32 -5.26 26.61
C SER A 452 -41.80 -5.35 26.39
N PRO A 453 -40.96 -5.13 27.41
CA PRO A 453 -39.53 -4.84 27.27
C PRO A 453 -38.69 -6.05 26.84
N PRO A 454 -37.42 -5.88 26.42
CA PRO A 454 -36.61 -6.99 25.88
C PRO A 454 -36.31 -8.03 26.97
N MET A 455 -36.94 -9.19 26.88
CA MET A 455 -36.53 -10.39 27.60
C MET A 455 -35.34 -11.05 26.89
N ALA A 456 -34.38 -11.52 27.67
CA ALA A 456 -33.19 -12.20 27.19
C ALA A 456 -33.52 -13.47 26.38
N HIS A 457 -32.86 -13.62 25.24
CA HIS A 457 -32.92 -14.83 24.42
C HIS A 457 -32.47 -16.07 25.21
N PRO A 458 -33.23 -17.18 25.23
CA PRO A 458 -32.70 -18.47 25.64
C PRO A 458 -31.62 -18.89 24.64
N MET A 459 -30.41 -19.12 25.17
CA MET A 459 -29.32 -19.76 24.44
C MET A 459 -29.79 -21.11 23.89
N TYR A 460 -29.67 -21.29 22.57
CA TYR A 460 -29.96 -22.53 21.88
C TYR A 460 -28.90 -23.58 22.27
N HIS A 461 -29.15 -24.36 23.31
CA HIS A 461 -28.33 -25.53 23.69
C HIS A 461 -28.73 -26.74 22.84
N GLY A 462 -28.32 -26.75 21.57
CA GLY A 462 -28.62 -27.82 20.62
C GLY A 462 -27.61 -28.97 20.58
N PHE A 463 -26.91 -29.28 21.68
CA PHE A 463 -25.82 -30.29 21.67
C PHE A 463 -25.97 -31.49 22.62
N ASP A 464 -27.03 -31.58 23.43
CA ASP A 464 -27.18 -32.67 24.42
C ASP A 464 -28.26 -33.73 24.08
N GLU A 465 -28.95 -33.63 22.95
CA GLU A 465 -30.09 -34.54 22.64
C GLU A 465 -29.71 -35.85 21.92
N TRP A 466 -28.44 -36.05 21.56
CA TRP A 466 -27.98 -37.26 20.86
C TRP A 466 -27.51 -38.41 21.78
N GLN A 467 -27.55 -38.24 23.12
CA GLN A 467 -27.09 -39.28 24.05
C GLN A 467 -28.20 -40.19 24.63
N GLN A 468 -29.42 -40.19 24.08
CA GLN A 468 -30.57 -40.89 24.68
C GLN A 468 -31.15 -42.06 23.87
N ILE A 469 -30.32 -42.83 23.17
CA ILE A 469 -30.72 -44.17 22.71
C ILE A 469 -30.54 -45.16 23.88
N ARG A 470 -31.62 -45.49 24.59
CA ARG A 470 -31.63 -46.62 25.54
C ARG A 470 -31.62 -47.95 24.78
N TYR A 471 -30.66 -48.82 25.10
CA TYR A 471 -30.73 -50.24 24.77
C TYR A 471 -31.50 -51.03 25.85
N PRO A 472 -32.16 -52.16 25.53
CA PRO A 472 -32.86 -53.01 26.49
C PRO A 472 -31.87 -53.67 27.48
N PRO A 473 -32.30 -54.00 28.72
CA PRO A 473 -31.40 -54.55 29.73
C PRO A 473 -31.01 -56.01 29.41
N ALA A 474 -29.75 -56.35 29.66
CA ALA A 474 -29.25 -57.72 29.64
C ALA A 474 -29.77 -58.51 30.86
N MET A 475 -30.07 -59.79 30.64
CA MET A 475 -30.53 -60.73 31.67
C MET A 475 -29.48 -60.97 32.77
N PRO A 476 -29.89 -61.27 34.02
CA PRO A 476 -28.97 -61.34 35.15
C PRO A 476 -28.21 -62.68 35.19
N GLY A 477 -26.88 -62.60 35.19
CA GLY A 477 -25.97 -63.70 35.49
C GLY A 477 -24.86 -63.23 36.44
N GLU A 478 -24.96 -63.68 37.69
CA GLU A 478 -23.95 -63.83 38.76
C GLU A 478 -22.82 -62.78 38.94
N HIS A 479 -22.91 -62.08 40.08
CA HIS A 479 -21.86 -61.37 40.84
C HIS A 479 -20.59 -62.23 41.05
N THR A 480 -19.31 -61.79 40.99
CA THR A 480 -18.51 -60.79 41.77
C THR A 480 -17.00 -61.15 41.60
N PRO A 481 -15.98 -60.48 42.19
CA PRO A 481 -15.77 -59.06 42.57
C PRO A 481 -14.38 -58.50 42.11
N GLY A 482 -14.16 -57.17 42.13
CA GLY A 482 -12.79 -56.63 42.00
C GLY A 482 -12.62 -55.11 41.92
N GLN A 483 -12.69 -54.44 43.08
CA GLN A 483 -11.90 -53.27 43.57
C GLN A 483 -11.59 -52.10 42.60
N ASN A 484 -12.28 -50.97 42.77
CA ASN A 484 -11.84 -49.74 43.47
C ASN A 484 -10.65 -48.99 42.84
N PHE A 485 -10.86 -47.76 42.34
CA PHE A 485 -9.99 -46.60 42.62
C PHE A 485 -10.77 -45.27 42.51
N HIS A 486 -10.32 -44.33 43.33
CA HIS A 486 -10.98 -43.13 43.86
C HIS A 486 -11.29 -42.01 42.87
N HIS A 487 -12.45 -41.36 43.08
CA HIS A 487 -12.77 -40.03 42.54
C HIS A 487 -12.01 -38.94 43.31
N PHE A 488 -11.38 -38.01 42.61
CA PHE A 488 -11.04 -36.67 43.13
C PHE A 488 -12.02 -35.65 42.53
N SER A 489 -12.64 -34.84 43.39
CA SER A 489 -13.50 -33.71 42.99
C SER A 489 -12.68 -32.51 42.49
N PRO A 490 -13.18 -31.72 41.51
CA PRO A 490 -12.57 -30.46 41.12
C PRO A 490 -13.01 -29.30 42.03
N VAL A 491 -12.03 -28.43 42.30
CA VAL A 491 -12.10 -27.20 43.11
C VAL A 491 -12.84 -26.08 42.36
N SER A 492 -13.70 -25.38 43.09
CA SER A 492 -14.48 -24.22 42.63
C SER A 492 -13.62 -22.94 42.60
N VAL A 493 -13.63 -22.20 41.50
CA VAL A 493 -12.91 -20.92 41.34
C VAL A 493 -13.91 -19.76 41.41
N TYR A 494 -13.78 -18.92 42.43
CA TYR A 494 -14.52 -17.67 42.59
C TYR A 494 -13.90 -16.54 41.73
N LEU A 495 -14.77 -15.83 41.01
CA LEU A 495 -14.52 -14.55 40.36
C LEU A 495 -14.29 -13.44 41.39
N CYS A 496 -13.20 -12.67 41.23
CA CYS A 496 -12.96 -11.43 41.95
C CYS A 496 -13.11 -10.25 40.97
N GLN A 497 -14.15 -9.44 41.17
CA GLN A 497 -14.26 -8.09 40.62
C GLN A 497 -13.22 -7.20 41.31
N ARG A 498 -12.48 -6.41 40.54
CA ARG A 498 -11.69 -5.30 41.08
C ARG A 498 -11.90 -4.05 40.25
N SER A 499 -12.70 -3.17 40.83
CA SER A 499 -12.73 -1.73 40.56
C SER A 499 -11.55 -1.08 41.30
N GLY A 500 -10.88 -0.14 40.63
CA GLY A 500 -9.79 0.66 41.16
C GLY A 500 -9.18 1.50 40.05
#